data_AF-A0AAN4SHJ0-F1
#
_entry.id   AF-A0AAN4SHJ0-F1
#
_cell.length_a   1.000
_cell.length_b   1.000
_cell.length_c   1.000
_cell.angle_alpha   90.00
_cell.angle_beta   90.00
_cell.angle_gamma   90.00
#
_symmetry.space_group_name_H-M   'P 1'
#
loop_
_entity.id
_entity.type
_entity.pdbx_description
1 polymer ?
#
loop_
_entity_poly.entity_id
_entity_poly.type
_entity_poly.pdbx_seq_one_letter_code
_entity_poly.pdbx_strand_id
1 'polypeptide(L)' 'MLQENGFVLKSQRGSHMKFEKDGKVVIVPNHNSKGVEKGTYYSILRQAGLK' A
#
# COMPACT_ATOMS: atom_id res chain seq x y z
N MET A 1 -5.00 -6.73 4.53
CA MET A 1 -4.61 -7.27 3.21
C MET A 1 -3.13 -7.12 2.88
N LEU A 2 -2.50 -5.93 2.77
CA LEU A 2 -1.05 -5.86 2.45
C LEU A 2 -0.19 -6.49 3.54
N GLN A 3 -0.43 -6.16 4.81
CA GLN A 3 0.25 -6.79 5.95
C GLN A 3 0.00 -8.30 6.02
N GLU A 4 -1.21 -8.75 5.69
CA GLU A 4 -1.56 -10.18 5.62
C GLU A 4 -0.85 -10.90 4.47
N ASN A 5 -0.44 -10.17 3.43
CA ASN A 5 0.37 -10.69 2.33
C ASN A 5 1.88 -10.56 2.60
N GLY A 6 2.29 -10.20 3.82
CA GLY A 6 3.68 -10.08 4.24
C GLY A 6 4.35 -8.74 3.90
N PHE A 7 3.58 -7.72 3.50
CA PHE A 7 4.12 -6.37 3.35
C PHE A 7 4.24 -5.65 4.67
N VAL A 8 5.43 -5.16 4.98
CA VAL A 8 5.74 -4.46 6.23
C VAL A 8 5.70 -2.96 6.00
N LEU A 9 5.01 -2.22 6.87
CA LEU A 9 5.06 -0.75 6.87
C LEU A 9 6.47 -0.31 7.28
N LYS A 10 7.18 0.36 6.36
CA LYS A 10 8.53 0.89 6.60
C LYS A 10 8.51 2.32 7.09
N SER A 11 7.67 3.15 6.49
CA SER A 11 7.58 4.56 6.85
C SER A 11 6.23 5.14 6.45
N GLN A 12 5.83 6.22 7.11
CA GLN A 12 4.67 7.00 6.74
C GLN A 12 5.08 8.48 6.72
N ARG A 13 4.73 9.18 5.63
CA ARG A 13 4.90 10.63 5.53
C ARG A 13 3.56 11.26 5.22
N GLY A 14 2.96 11.87 6.24
CA GLY A 14 1.61 12.44 6.15
C GLY A 14 0.59 11.35 5.77
N SER A 15 -0.17 11.59 4.71
CA SER A 15 -1.15 10.63 4.19
C SER A 15 -0.52 9.49 3.39
N HIS A 16 0.79 9.41 3.16
CA HIS A 16 1.36 8.33 2.34
C HIS A 16 2.11 7.32 3.19
N MET A 17 1.70 6.05 3.12
CA MET A 17 2.31 4.92 3.81
C MET A 17 3.17 4.11 2.83
N LYS A 18 4.42 3.83 3.20
CA LYS A 18 5.35 2.99 2.44
C LYS A 18 5.36 1.58 3.02
N PHE A 19 4.99 0.62 2.19
CA PHE A 19 5.06 -0.81 2.48
C PHE A 19 6.19 -1.46 1.68
N GLU A 20 6.87 -2.43 2.27
CA GLU A 20 7.95 -3.16 1.63
C GLU A 20 7.85 -4.66 1.88
N LYS A 21 8.13 -5.46 0.85
CA LYS A 21 8.22 -6.91 0.92
C LYS A 21 9.23 -7.40 -0.11
N ASP A 22 10.23 -8.17 0.31
CA ASP A 22 11.19 -8.84 -0.61
C ASP A 22 11.77 -7.90 -1.68
N GLY A 23 12.12 -6.66 -1.30
CA GLY A 23 12.64 -5.63 -2.21
C GLY A 23 11.59 -4.89 -3.06
N LYS A 24 10.32 -5.30 -3.01
CA LYS A 24 9.21 -4.55 -3.62
C LYS A 24 8.71 -3.48 -2.66
N VAL A 25 8.60 -2.25 -3.17
CA VAL A 25 8.09 -1.09 -2.41
C VAL A 25 6.76 -0.65 -2.99
N VAL A 26 5.78 -0.44 -2.12
CA VAL A 26 4.42 -0.03 -2.48
C VAL A 26 4.03 1.18 -1.64
N ILE A 27 3.50 2.22 -2.28
CA ILE A 27 3.04 3.43 -1.59
C ILE A 27 1.51 3.45 -1.57
N VAL A 28 0.93 3.56 -0.38
CA VAL A 28 -0.51 3.58 -0.15
C VAL A 28 -0.92 4.96 0.35
N PRO A 29 -1.74 5.72 -0.38
CA PRO A 29 -2.31 6.96 0.11
C PRO A 29 -3.44 6.66 1.11
N ASN A 30 -3.23 7.03 2.36
CA ASN A 30 -4.16 7.07 3.49
C ASN A 30 -4.61 8.51 3.77
N HIS A 31 -5.56 9.02 2.98
CA HIS A 31 -6.17 10.32 3.22
C HIS A 31 -7.27 10.17 4.30
N ASN A 32 -7.18 11.02 5.32
CA ASN A 32 -7.77 10.89 6.65
C ASN A 32 -9.32 10.91 6.74
N SER A 33 -10.07 10.65 5.67
CA SER A 33 -11.54 10.68 5.70
C SER A 33 -12.29 9.85 4.65
N LYS A 34 -11.64 9.23 3.66
CA LYS A 34 -12.36 8.50 2.59
C LYS A 34 -11.87 7.09 2.28
N GLY A 35 -10.86 6.59 3.00
CA GLY A 35 -10.25 5.31 2.67
C GLY A 35 -9.57 5.34 1.30
N VAL A 36 -8.95 4.22 0.93
CA VAL A 36 -8.30 4.07 -0.38
C VAL A 36 -9.40 3.76 -1.40
N GLU A 37 -9.56 4.60 -2.43
CA GLU A 37 -10.48 4.31 -3.53
C GLU A 37 -10.14 2.96 -4.17
N LYS A 38 -11.17 2.17 -4.53
CA LYS A 38 -10.99 0.82 -5.08
C LYS A 38 -10.04 0.77 -6.27
N GLY A 39 -10.04 1.79 -7.14
CA GLY A 39 -9.12 1.87 -8.28
C GLY A 39 -7.65 1.97 -7.84
N THR A 40 -7.38 2.87 -6.90
CA THR A 40 -6.05 3.04 -6.29
C THR A 40 -5.60 1.77 -5.59
N TYR A 41 -6.51 1.08 -4.90
CA TYR A 41 -6.25 -0.20 -4.27
C TYR A 41 -5.87 -1.31 -5.27
N TYR A 42 -6.57 -1.42 -6.40
CA TYR A 42 -6.22 -2.39 -7.44
C TYR A 42 -4.88 -2.07 -8.13
N SER A 43 -4.57 -0.79 -8.35
CA SER A 43 -3.25 -0.38 -8.84
C SER A 43 -2.12 -0.75 -7.88
N ILE A 44 -2.34 -0.56 -6.58
CA ILE A 44 -1.41 -0.96 -5.51
C ILE A 44 -1.21 -2.49 -5.48
N LEU A 45 -2.30 -3.26 -5.62
CA LEU A 45 -2.25 -4.72 -5.71
C LEU A 45 -1.46 -5.21 -6.93
N ARG A 46 -1.67 -4.57 -8.09
CA ARG A 46 -0.94 -4.88 -9.32
C ARG A 46 0.55 -4.54 -9.18
N GLN A 47 0.87 -3.40 -8.58
CA GLN A 47 2.27 -3.03 -8.26
C GLN A 47 2.92 -3.99 -7.27
N ALA A 48 2.16 -4.49 -6.30
CA ALA A 48 2.60 -5.52 -5.37
C ALA A 48 2.82 -6.90 -6.05
N GLY A 49 2.27 -7.10 -7.25
CA GLY A 49 2.25 -8.39 -7.95
C GLY A 49 1.31 -9.40 -7.28
N LEU A 50 0.27 -8.90 -6.61
CA LEU A 50 -0.77 -9.71 -5.96
C LEU A 50 -1.97 -9.97 -6.88
N LYS A 51 -2.02 -9.33 -8.06
CA LYS A 51 -3.02 -9.58 -9.11
C LYS A 51 -2.54 -9.10 -10.48
#